data_AF-A0A3A4WIL3-F1
#
_entry.id   AF-A0A3A4WIL3-F1
#
_cell.length_a   1.000
_cell.length_b   1.000
_cell.length_c   1.000
_cell.angle_alpha   90.00
_cell.angle_beta   90.00
_cell.angle_gamma   90.00
#
_symmetry.space_group_name_H-M   'P 1'
#
loop_
_entity.id
_entity.type
_entity.pdbx_description
1 polymer ?
#
loop_
_entity_poly.entity_id
_entity_poly.type
_entity_poly.pdbx_seq_one_letter_code
_entity_poly.pdbx_strand_id
1 'polypeptide(L)'
;MLGHLSPHCAVITEVEYQRLTRACDELIGRPDAPQEIAAVPWLHIINEVPFILSAYSDVLQETVRITARMHQSNPFVSVRNLSQHPAYHFAQFMKGFVRSFYYRDSRRIGHPGLGAPALPDLGLAKADVVIVTWLVNRNHLDGTHDFYFGEIQERLKKRGLSTLLLMRNQSGFHSPELQRKALRKGSCARFLLPDTQSPRAEVDYLIQMLRLRIYLRTLAAKEPVPYRRRLYLKVSELSVLTPGLQNLRLHQQVQTVCRKLSPSVVMTLYEGHAWERFVWHGAREANPQTLCIGYQHTILRKNSHAMKRGLHPGRKGYDPDVLFALGEITHRMLENS
;
A
#
# COMPACT_ATOMS: atom_id res chain seq x y z
N MET A 1 -32.81 -5.26 25.90
CA MET A 1 -33.23 -5.28 24.49
C MET A 1 -32.12 -5.88 23.66
N LEU A 2 -32.27 -7.15 23.31
CA LEU A 2 -31.36 -7.89 22.42
C LEU A 2 -31.52 -7.32 21.01
N GLY A 3 -30.50 -6.61 20.53
CA GLY A 3 -30.48 -6.08 19.17
C GLY A 3 -30.30 -7.22 18.16
N HIS A 4 -31.28 -7.40 17.29
CA HIS A 4 -31.23 -8.28 16.13
C HIS A 4 -30.00 -7.99 15.27
N LEU A 5 -28.99 -8.87 15.33
CA LEU A 5 -27.98 -8.99 14.28
C LEU A 5 -28.67 -9.54 13.02
N SER A 6 -28.60 -8.79 11.92
CA SER A 6 -29.10 -9.23 10.61
C SER A 6 -28.46 -10.56 10.18
N PRO A 7 -29.22 -11.55 9.67
CA PRO A 7 -28.78 -12.95 9.59
C PRO A 7 -28.09 -13.37 8.28
N HIS A 8 -27.41 -12.47 7.54
CA HIS A 8 -26.86 -12.83 6.21
C HIS A 8 -25.45 -12.32 5.88
N CYS A 9 -24.58 -12.09 6.88
CA CYS A 9 -23.15 -12.03 6.57
C CYS A 9 -22.67 -13.46 6.34
N ALA A 10 -22.40 -13.85 5.10
CA ALA A 10 -21.89 -15.18 4.79
C ALA A 10 -20.58 -15.41 5.57
N VAL A 11 -20.64 -16.33 6.54
CA VAL A 11 -19.50 -16.66 7.38
C VAL A 11 -18.53 -17.48 6.54
N ILE A 12 -17.38 -16.91 6.25
CA ILE A 12 -16.30 -17.61 5.56
C ILE A 12 -15.67 -18.60 6.55
N THR A 13 -15.70 -19.87 6.19
CA THR A 13 -15.13 -20.96 6.99
C THR A 13 -13.60 -20.91 6.99
N GLU A 14 -12.95 -21.59 7.94
CA GLU A 14 -11.49 -21.70 7.97
C GLU A 14 -10.93 -22.36 6.71
N VAL A 15 -11.62 -23.39 6.18
CA VAL A 15 -11.24 -24.06 4.93
C VAL A 15 -11.32 -23.11 3.74
N GLU A 16 -12.38 -22.30 3.66
CA GLU A 16 -12.52 -21.30 2.60
C GLU A 16 -11.48 -20.19 2.71
N TYR A 17 -11.18 -19.75 3.93
CA TYR A 17 -10.13 -18.79 4.21
C TYR A 17 -8.76 -19.31 3.73
N GLN A 18 -8.40 -20.55 4.09
CA GLN A 18 -7.15 -21.19 3.67
C GLN A 18 -7.09 -21.39 2.15
N ARG A 19 -8.20 -21.77 1.53
CA ARG A 19 -8.31 -21.91 0.06
C ARG A 19 -8.09 -20.56 -0.62
N LEU A 20 -8.64 -19.49 -0.06
CA LEU A 20 -8.52 -18.13 -0.57
C LEU A 20 -7.11 -17.58 -0.44
N THR A 21 -6.50 -17.71 0.74
CA THR A 21 -5.12 -17.25 0.96
C THR A 21 -4.17 -17.98 0.03
N ARG A 22 -4.26 -19.30 -0.07
CA ARG A 22 -3.44 -20.11 -0.99
C ARG A 22 -3.60 -19.66 -2.44
N ALA A 23 -4.82 -19.47 -2.92
CA ALA A 23 -5.06 -19.06 -4.31
C ALA A 23 -4.50 -17.65 -4.61
N CYS A 24 -4.57 -16.73 -3.65
CA CYS A 24 -3.93 -15.41 -3.77
C CYS A 24 -2.40 -15.52 -3.78
N ASP A 25 -1.82 -16.36 -2.92
CA ASP A 25 -0.37 -16.58 -2.84
C ASP A 25 0.18 -17.19 -4.13
N GLU A 26 -0.48 -18.24 -4.62
CA GLU A 26 -0.15 -18.87 -5.90
C GLU A 26 -0.19 -17.85 -7.03
N LEU A 27 -1.22 -17.00 -7.08
CA LEU A 27 -1.37 -15.99 -8.12
C LEU A 27 -0.29 -14.91 -8.04
N ILE A 28 0.01 -14.38 -6.85
CA ILE A 28 1.09 -13.40 -6.67
C ILE A 28 2.45 -14.02 -7.03
N GLY A 29 2.70 -15.26 -6.59
CA GLY A 29 3.98 -15.96 -6.74
C GLY A 29 4.25 -16.53 -8.13
N ARG A 30 3.33 -16.38 -9.08
CA ARG A 30 3.51 -16.84 -10.46
C ARG A 30 4.78 -16.23 -11.10
N PRO A 31 5.69 -17.05 -11.66
CA PRO A 31 6.91 -16.55 -12.31
C PRO A 31 6.64 -15.64 -13.53
N ASP A 32 5.54 -15.88 -14.22
CA ASP A 32 5.10 -15.12 -15.40
C ASP A 32 4.24 -13.90 -15.05
N ALA A 33 3.88 -13.69 -13.77
CA ALA A 33 3.04 -12.58 -13.38
C ALA A 33 3.81 -11.26 -13.33
N PRO A 34 3.29 -10.17 -13.96
CA PRO A 34 3.90 -8.85 -13.90
C PRO A 34 4.14 -8.35 -12.46
N GLN A 35 5.12 -7.47 -12.26
CA GLN A 35 5.46 -6.91 -10.94
C GLN A 35 4.27 -6.24 -10.25
N GLU A 36 3.40 -5.63 -11.04
CA GLU A 36 2.24 -4.87 -10.60
C GLU A 36 1.17 -5.73 -9.93
N ILE A 37 1.21 -7.05 -10.07
CA ILE A 37 0.27 -7.92 -9.36
C ILE A 37 0.40 -7.75 -7.85
N ALA A 38 1.61 -7.53 -7.35
CA ALA A 38 1.85 -7.26 -5.94
C ALA A 38 1.20 -5.93 -5.51
N ALA A 39 0.93 -5.01 -6.44
CA ALA A 39 0.35 -3.70 -6.13
C ALA A 39 -1.15 -3.80 -5.79
N VAL A 40 -1.81 -4.91 -6.13
CA VAL A 40 -3.26 -5.08 -5.94
C VAL A 40 -3.56 -5.43 -4.47
N PRO A 41 -4.14 -4.51 -3.68
CA PRO A 41 -4.31 -4.75 -2.23
C PRO A 41 -5.20 -5.93 -1.89
N TRP A 42 -6.15 -6.27 -2.76
CA TRP A 42 -7.07 -7.40 -2.58
C TRP A 42 -6.35 -8.75 -2.54
N LEU A 43 -5.12 -8.86 -3.06
CA LEU A 43 -4.32 -10.09 -2.96
C LEU A 43 -3.55 -10.21 -1.63
N HIS A 44 -3.62 -9.20 -0.77
CA HIS A 44 -2.98 -9.15 0.54
C HIS A 44 -4.04 -9.27 1.63
N ILE A 45 -4.51 -10.50 1.84
CA ILE A 45 -5.53 -10.81 2.83
C ILE A 45 -4.95 -10.61 4.24
N ILE A 46 -5.37 -9.55 4.91
CA ILE A 46 -4.78 -9.12 6.17
C ILE A 46 -4.99 -10.15 7.27
N ASN A 47 -6.24 -10.54 7.53
CA ASN A 47 -6.59 -11.53 8.55
C ASN A 47 -7.99 -12.13 8.33
N GLU A 48 -8.38 -13.02 9.25
CA GLU A 48 -9.63 -13.79 9.23
C GLU A 48 -10.88 -13.04 9.73
N VAL A 49 -10.77 -11.74 10.04
CA VAL A 49 -11.90 -10.98 10.58
C VAL A 49 -13.05 -10.93 9.57
N PRO A 50 -14.30 -11.30 9.95
CA PRO A 50 -15.43 -11.40 9.01
C PRO A 50 -15.65 -10.14 8.18
N PHE A 51 -15.48 -8.98 8.81
CA PHE A 51 -15.57 -7.70 8.14
C PHE A 51 -14.54 -7.50 7.02
N ILE A 52 -13.30 -7.95 7.21
CA ILE A 52 -12.26 -7.94 6.17
C ILE A 52 -12.61 -8.98 5.09
N LEU A 53 -13.07 -10.16 5.52
CA LEU A 53 -13.40 -11.27 4.62
C LEU A 53 -14.65 -11.02 3.76
N SER A 54 -15.53 -10.09 4.16
CA SER A 54 -16.70 -9.68 3.38
C SER A 54 -16.33 -9.20 1.96
N ALA A 55 -15.11 -8.69 1.76
CA ALA A 55 -14.61 -8.27 0.46
C ALA A 55 -14.32 -9.43 -0.53
N TYR A 56 -14.45 -10.68 -0.08
CA TYR A 56 -14.11 -11.90 -0.84
C TYR A 56 -15.30 -12.84 -1.03
N SER A 57 -16.47 -12.49 -0.49
CA SER A 57 -17.65 -13.37 -0.49
C SER A 57 -18.14 -13.72 -1.89
N ASP A 58 -18.01 -12.79 -2.84
CA ASP A 58 -18.42 -12.96 -4.24
C ASP A 58 -17.58 -13.98 -5.02
N VAL A 59 -16.33 -14.21 -4.60
CA VAL A 59 -15.47 -15.23 -5.21
C VAL A 59 -15.74 -16.61 -4.59
N LEU A 60 -16.01 -16.65 -3.28
CA LEU A 60 -16.20 -17.89 -2.53
C LEU A 60 -17.58 -18.53 -2.74
N GLN A 61 -18.64 -17.74 -2.87
CA GLN A 61 -19.99 -18.28 -3.07
C GLN A 61 -20.15 -18.84 -4.50
N GLU A 62 -20.44 -20.14 -4.59
CA GLU A 62 -20.91 -20.75 -5.83
C GLU A 62 -22.33 -20.27 -6.11
N THR A 63 -22.44 -19.20 -6.88
CA THR A 63 -23.66 -18.80 -7.61
C THR A 63 -24.97 -18.96 -6.84
N VAL A 64 -25.09 -18.31 -5.69
CA VAL A 64 -26.41 -17.89 -5.23
C VAL A 64 -26.66 -16.51 -5.82
N ARG A 65 -27.39 -16.47 -6.95
CA ARG A 65 -28.10 -15.26 -7.39
C ARG A 65 -29.13 -14.93 -6.31
N ILE A 66 -28.71 -14.31 -5.21
CA ILE A 66 -29.59 -13.54 -4.36
C ILE A 66 -29.20 -12.08 -4.56
N THR A 67 -30.05 -11.43 -5.33
CA THR A 67 -30.38 -10.01 -5.25
C THR A 67 -30.54 -9.59 -3.78
N ALA A 68 -29.43 -9.23 -3.15
CA ALA A 68 -29.41 -8.46 -1.92
C ALA A 68 -28.21 -7.51 -1.99
N ARG A 69 -28.44 -6.31 -2.53
CA ARG A 69 -27.58 -5.15 -2.28
C ARG A 69 -27.65 -4.84 -0.79
N MET A 70 -26.86 -5.53 0.03
CA MET A 70 -26.67 -5.15 1.42
C MET A 70 -25.48 -4.19 1.52
N HIS A 71 -25.82 -2.92 1.75
CA HIS A 71 -24.95 -1.91 2.31
C HIS A 71 -24.38 -2.43 3.64
N GLN A 72 -23.07 -2.67 3.70
CA GLN A 72 -22.34 -2.74 4.96
C GLN A 72 -21.15 -1.79 4.86
N SER A 73 -21.25 -0.71 5.63
CA SER A 73 -20.27 0.37 5.74
C SER A 73 -19.00 -0.15 6.40
N ASN A 74 -17.90 -0.04 5.67
CA ASN A 74 -16.57 -0.42 6.14
C ASN A 74 -15.80 0.83 6.61
N PRO A 75 -15.45 1.01 7.89
CA PRO A 75 -14.60 2.12 8.35
C PRO A 75 -13.21 2.22 7.69
N PHE A 76 -12.65 1.15 7.12
CA PHE A 76 -11.41 1.21 6.32
C PHE A 76 -11.69 1.42 4.81
N VAL A 77 -12.96 1.55 4.43
CA VAL A 77 -13.45 1.87 3.08
C VAL A 77 -14.59 2.90 3.18
N SER A 78 -14.45 3.90 4.08
CA SER A 78 -15.54 4.81 4.48
C SER A 78 -15.94 5.86 3.42
N VAL A 79 -15.68 5.61 2.13
CA VAL A 79 -16.15 6.43 1.01
C VAL A 79 -17.03 5.61 0.03
N ARG A 80 -17.36 4.35 0.38
CA ARG A 80 -18.15 3.44 -0.46
C ARG A 80 -19.65 3.47 -0.15
N ASN A 81 -20.34 4.39 -0.83
CA ASN A 81 -21.64 4.07 -1.43
C ASN A 81 -21.78 4.59 -2.88
N LEU A 82 -20.99 5.59 -3.30
CA LEU A 82 -20.81 5.93 -4.72
C LEU A 82 -19.62 5.21 -5.39
N SER A 83 -18.71 4.61 -4.61
CA SER A 83 -17.41 4.09 -5.09
C SER A 83 -17.34 2.59 -5.36
N GLN A 84 -18.49 2.02 -5.73
CA GLN A 84 -18.58 0.68 -6.36
C GLN A 84 -18.77 0.76 -7.88
N HIS A 85 -19.06 1.95 -8.43
CA HIS A 85 -19.14 2.10 -9.89
C HIS A 85 -17.76 2.35 -10.49
N PRO A 86 -17.40 1.67 -11.60
CA PRO A 86 -16.21 2.00 -12.39
C PRO A 86 -16.13 3.49 -12.74
N ALA A 87 -17.29 4.14 -12.93
CA ALA A 87 -17.41 5.58 -13.15
C ALA A 87 -16.86 6.43 -11.99
N TYR A 88 -17.01 6.01 -10.73
CA TYR A 88 -16.42 6.73 -9.59
C TYR A 88 -14.90 6.61 -9.58
N HIS A 89 -14.37 5.41 -9.79
CA HIS A 89 -12.92 5.22 -9.81
C HIS A 89 -12.29 5.91 -11.02
N PHE A 90 -12.98 5.92 -12.16
CA PHE A 90 -12.63 6.73 -13.31
C PHE A 90 -12.71 8.23 -12.97
N ALA A 91 -13.75 8.71 -12.30
CA ALA A 91 -13.85 10.10 -11.87
C ALA A 91 -12.76 10.49 -10.87
N GLN A 92 -12.37 9.60 -9.93
CA GLN A 92 -11.23 9.82 -9.02
C GLN A 92 -9.90 9.83 -9.77
N PHE A 93 -9.72 8.93 -10.74
CA PHE A 93 -8.57 8.95 -11.62
C PHE A 93 -8.53 10.26 -12.41
N MET A 94 -9.62 10.65 -13.08
CA MET A 94 -9.72 11.90 -13.84
C MET A 94 -9.53 13.12 -12.95
N LYS A 95 -10.06 13.12 -11.72
CA LYS A 95 -9.79 14.16 -10.73
C LYS A 95 -8.30 14.24 -10.39
N GLY A 96 -7.66 13.10 -10.14
CA GLY A 96 -6.21 13.03 -9.92
C GLY A 96 -5.40 13.47 -11.15
N PHE A 97 -5.81 13.05 -12.33
CA PHE A 97 -5.18 13.37 -13.60
C PHE A 97 -5.28 14.86 -13.91
N VAL A 98 -6.47 15.46 -13.81
CA VAL A 98 -6.66 16.92 -13.93
C VAL A 98 -5.83 17.64 -12.87
N ARG A 99 -5.85 17.19 -11.61
CA ARG A 99 -5.00 17.74 -10.54
C ARG A 99 -3.51 17.70 -10.88
N SER A 100 -3.03 16.67 -11.58
CA SER A 100 -1.62 16.57 -12.01
C SER A 100 -1.20 17.69 -12.97
N PHE A 101 -2.14 18.23 -13.75
CA PHE A 101 -1.91 19.42 -14.57
C PHE A 101 -1.93 20.71 -13.74
N TYR A 102 -2.95 20.89 -12.88
CA TYR A 102 -3.16 22.13 -12.13
C TYR A 102 -2.15 22.38 -11.00
N TYR A 103 -1.78 21.36 -10.22
CA TYR A 103 -0.86 21.53 -9.09
C TYR A 103 0.60 21.39 -9.53
N ARG A 104 1.07 22.31 -10.38
CA ARG A 104 2.45 22.35 -10.87
C ARG A 104 3.48 22.43 -9.74
N ASP A 105 3.15 23.06 -8.61
CA ASP A 105 3.99 23.13 -7.40
C ASP A 105 4.09 21.84 -6.58
N SER A 106 3.18 20.87 -6.80
CA SER A 106 3.21 19.56 -6.15
C SER A 106 4.10 18.54 -6.87
N ARG A 107 4.68 18.91 -8.03
CA ARG A 107 5.59 18.07 -8.84
C ARG A 107 7.01 17.98 -8.28
N ARG A 108 7.16 17.87 -6.96
CA ARG A 108 8.45 17.83 -6.25
C ARG A 108 9.05 16.42 -6.13
N ILE A 109 8.56 15.48 -6.93
CA ILE A 109 9.24 14.21 -7.20
C ILE A 109 9.09 14.01 -8.70
N GLY A 110 10.19 14.04 -9.44
CA GLY A 110 10.19 13.95 -10.90
C GLY A 110 10.46 12.54 -11.40
N HIS A 111 9.92 12.21 -12.58
CA HIS A 111 10.24 11.00 -13.34
C HIS A 111 11.65 11.13 -13.95
N PRO A 112 12.50 10.08 -13.95
CA PRO A 112 13.87 10.13 -14.50
C PRO A 112 13.99 10.37 -16.02
N GLY A 113 12.90 10.73 -16.72
CA GLY A 113 12.83 10.68 -18.18
C GLY A 113 13.14 11.97 -18.93
N LEU A 114 13.04 13.16 -18.32
CA LEU A 114 13.20 14.45 -19.04
C LEU A 114 13.69 15.62 -18.15
N GLY A 115 14.20 15.32 -16.95
CA GLY A 115 14.73 16.29 -16.00
C GLY A 115 15.06 15.57 -14.70
N ALA A 116 16.12 15.99 -13.99
CA ALA A 116 16.54 15.34 -12.76
C ALA A 116 15.37 15.25 -11.76
N PRO A 117 15.23 14.14 -11.01
CA PRO A 117 14.22 14.02 -9.97
C PRO A 117 14.39 15.12 -8.92
N ALA A 118 13.54 16.13 -8.99
CA ALA A 118 13.65 17.28 -8.11
C ALA A 118 12.87 17.06 -6.82
N LEU A 119 13.46 16.36 -5.84
CA LEU A 119 13.04 16.52 -4.43
C LEU A 119 13.11 18.00 -4.05
N PRO A 120 12.21 18.50 -3.18
CA PRO A 120 12.38 19.85 -2.65
C PRO A 120 13.73 19.96 -1.95
N ASP A 121 14.18 21.19 -1.75
CA ASP A 121 15.31 21.43 -0.85
C ASP A 121 14.93 20.99 0.57
N LEU A 122 15.47 19.84 0.99
CA LEU A 122 15.32 19.26 2.31
C LEU A 122 16.44 19.73 3.25
N GLY A 123 17.42 20.51 2.78
CA GLY A 123 18.65 20.78 3.54
C GLY A 123 19.44 19.50 3.83
N LEU A 124 19.35 18.50 2.96
CA LEU A 124 20.01 17.19 3.08
C LEU A 124 20.64 16.81 1.74
N ALA A 125 21.96 16.56 1.76
CA ALA A 125 22.66 15.92 0.63
C ALA A 125 22.46 14.40 0.63
N LYS A 126 22.35 13.80 1.83
CA LYS A 126 22.12 12.38 2.10
C LYS A 126 21.15 12.27 3.28
N ALA A 127 20.43 11.15 3.38
CA ALA A 127 19.76 10.74 4.61
C ALA A 127 20.30 9.35 5.00
N ASP A 128 20.61 9.11 6.27
CA ASP A 128 21.04 7.78 6.73
C ASP A 128 19.85 6.83 6.88
N VAL A 129 18.72 7.38 7.35
CA VAL A 129 17.46 6.65 7.54
C VAL A 129 16.30 7.38 6.85
N VAL A 130 15.54 6.67 6.02
CA VAL A 130 14.23 7.13 5.52
C VAL A 130 13.14 6.36 6.24
N ILE A 131 12.18 7.09 6.84
CA ILE A 131 11.05 6.52 7.55
C ILE A 131 9.78 6.86 6.78
N VAL A 132 9.03 5.86 6.32
CA VAL A 132 7.76 6.06 5.62
C VAL A 132 6.60 5.85 6.58
N THR A 133 5.76 6.87 6.75
CA THR A 133 4.65 6.92 7.73
C THR A 133 3.38 7.51 7.11
N TRP A 134 2.32 7.64 7.90
CA TRP A 134 1.06 8.27 7.51
C TRP A 134 0.86 9.65 8.16
N LEU A 135 0.31 10.58 7.37
CA LEU A 135 -0.37 11.75 7.89
C LEU A 135 -1.87 11.46 7.95
N VAL A 136 -2.34 10.93 9.08
CA VAL A 136 -3.75 10.58 9.31
C VAL A 136 -4.59 11.82 9.66
N ASN A 137 -4.02 12.77 10.40
CA ASN A 137 -4.68 14.01 10.78
C ASN A 137 -3.73 15.20 10.55
N ARG A 138 -4.23 16.28 9.94
CA ARG A 138 -3.45 17.50 9.68
C ARG A 138 -2.85 18.13 10.95
N ASN A 139 -3.48 17.90 12.11
CA ASN A 139 -3.01 18.40 13.40
C ASN A 139 -1.72 17.70 13.85
N HIS A 140 -1.40 16.52 13.30
CA HIS A 140 -0.11 15.85 13.57
C HIS A 140 1.09 16.64 13.02
N LEU A 141 0.86 17.60 12.11
CA LEU A 141 1.93 18.49 11.62
C LEU A 141 2.33 19.55 12.65
N ASP A 142 1.50 19.83 13.64
CA ASP A 142 1.79 20.78 14.72
C ASP A 142 2.73 20.18 15.78
N GLY A 143 2.76 18.84 15.89
CA GLY A 143 3.68 18.12 16.77
C GLY A 143 5.10 18.01 16.21
N THR A 144 6.09 17.94 17.09
CA THR A 144 7.50 17.64 16.74
C THR A 144 7.65 16.19 16.30
N HIS A 145 6.91 15.30 16.94
CA HIS A 145 7.01 13.84 16.80
C HIS A 145 6.03 13.27 15.77
N ASP A 146 6.36 12.10 15.23
CA ASP A 146 5.46 11.35 14.36
C ASP A 146 4.41 10.60 15.18
N PHE A 147 3.21 10.40 14.62
CA PHE A 147 2.14 9.67 15.31
C PHE A 147 2.49 8.20 15.60
N TYR A 148 3.17 7.52 14.67
CA TYR A 148 3.51 6.11 14.81
C TYR A 148 4.92 5.91 15.36
N PHE A 149 5.86 6.74 14.92
CA PHE A 149 7.28 6.59 15.23
C PHE A 149 7.79 7.51 16.36
N GLY A 150 6.93 8.38 16.90
CA GLY A 150 7.25 9.23 18.05
C GLY A 150 8.52 10.05 17.85
N GLU A 151 9.42 9.94 18.82
CA GLU A 151 10.68 10.70 18.91
C GLU A 151 11.85 10.09 18.11
N ILE A 152 11.63 9.06 17.29
CA ILE A 152 12.72 8.28 16.70
C ILE A 152 13.71 9.15 15.91
N GLN A 153 13.22 10.18 15.21
CA GLN A 153 14.08 11.10 14.45
C GLN A 153 15.04 11.86 15.39
N GLU A 154 14.54 12.32 16.54
CA GLU A 154 15.35 13.04 17.53
C GLU A 154 16.38 12.12 18.19
N ARG A 155 15.99 10.87 18.49
CA ARG A 155 16.91 9.86 19.06
C ARG A 155 18.02 9.49 18.07
N LEU A 156 17.70 9.36 16.79
CA LEU A 156 18.69 9.12 15.73
C LEU A 156 19.60 10.33 15.51
N LYS A 157 19.05 11.55 15.52
CA LYS A 157 19.84 12.79 15.46
C LYS A 157 20.85 12.90 16.61
N LYS A 158 20.45 12.56 17.84
CA LYS A 158 21.37 12.54 19.01
C LYS A 158 22.54 11.57 18.82
N ARG A 159 22.41 10.58 17.94
CA ARG A 159 23.48 9.65 17.54
C ARG A 159 24.23 10.08 16.27
N GLY A 160 24.02 11.32 15.80
CA GLY A 160 24.65 11.86 14.60
C GLY A 160 24.05 11.38 13.28
N LEU A 161 22.90 10.72 13.29
CA LEU A 161 22.27 10.18 12.07
C LEU A 161 21.24 11.16 11.49
N SER A 162 21.30 11.34 10.18
CA SER A 162 20.34 12.13 9.42
C SER A 162 19.11 11.29 9.05
N THR A 163 17.92 11.89 9.16
CA THR A 163 16.66 11.21 8.92
C THR A 163 15.73 12.02 8.02
N LEU A 164 15.00 11.32 7.16
CA LEU A 164 13.87 11.86 6.42
C LEU A 164 12.59 11.10 6.81
N LEU A 165 11.62 11.82 7.36
CA LEU A 165 10.26 11.32 7.55
C LEU A 165 9.42 11.60 6.31
N LEU A 166 9.13 10.55 5.55
CA LEU A 166 8.35 10.58 4.32
C LEU A 166 6.90 10.21 4.62
N MET A 167 6.00 11.20 4.59
CA MET A 167 4.62 11.01 5.00
C MET A 167 3.71 10.77 3.80
N ARG A 168 2.82 9.79 3.92
CA ARG A 168 1.72 9.54 2.98
C ARG A 168 0.47 10.25 3.47
N ASN A 169 -0.17 11.04 2.62
CA ASN A 169 -1.35 11.78 3.01
C ASN A 169 -2.59 10.86 3.10
N GLN A 170 -3.12 10.70 4.30
CA GLN A 170 -4.40 10.02 4.57
C GLN A 170 -5.43 10.94 5.22
N SER A 171 -5.10 12.21 5.42
CA SER A 171 -5.97 13.16 6.10
C SER A 171 -7.24 13.53 5.32
N GLY A 172 -7.29 13.22 4.03
CA GLY A 172 -8.36 13.65 3.13
C GLY A 172 -8.28 15.12 2.70
N PHE A 173 -7.31 15.87 3.23
CA PHE A 173 -7.08 17.28 2.89
C PHE A 173 -5.91 17.42 1.94
N HIS A 174 -6.08 18.25 0.90
CA HIS A 174 -5.08 18.47 -0.13
C HIS A 174 -4.96 19.96 -0.39
N SER A 175 -3.83 20.55 -0.03
CA SER A 175 -3.53 21.94 -0.38
C SER A 175 -2.02 22.20 -0.43
N PRO A 176 -1.57 23.20 -1.22
CA PRO A 176 -0.18 23.65 -1.19
C PRO A 176 0.28 24.09 0.22
N GLU A 177 -0.64 24.64 1.02
CA GLU A 177 -0.39 25.05 2.41
C GLU A 177 -0.03 23.83 3.27
N LEU A 178 -0.75 22.72 3.10
CA LEU A 178 -0.46 21.48 3.83
C LEU A 178 0.94 20.95 3.48
N GLN A 179 1.29 20.98 2.20
CA GLN A 179 2.62 20.58 1.72
C GLN A 179 3.73 21.47 2.29
N ARG A 180 3.51 22.80 2.34
CA ARG A 180 4.45 23.74 2.96
C ARG A 180 4.58 23.52 4.47
N LYS A 181 3.45 23.33 5.17
CA LYS A 181 3.42 23.07 6.63
C LYS A 181 4.12 21.76 6.99
N ALA A 182 4.00 20.75 6.14
CA ALA A 182 4.64 19.46 6.34
C ALA A 182 6.16 19.47 6.12
N LEU A 183 6.66 20.38 5.28
CA LEU A 183 8.08 20.44 4.93
C LEU A 183 8.92 20.92 6.11
N ARG A 184 9.84 20.08 6.57
CA ARG A 184 10.90 20.46 7.53
C ARG A 184 12.26 20.12 6.94
N LYS A 185 13.23 21.02 7.10
CA LYS A 185 14.60 20.86 6.57
C LYS A 185 15.58 20.44 7.67
N GLY A 186 16.75 19.96 7.25
CA GLY A 186 17.88 19.62 8.12
C GLY A 186 17.92 18.15 8.52
N SER A 187 18.66 17.83 9.57
CA SER A 187 18.96 16.43 9.96
C SER A 187 17.73 15.60 10.38
N CYS A 188 16.61 16.24 10.72
CA CYS A 188 15.32 15.60 10.96
C CYS A 188 14.31 16.12 9.93
N ALA A 189 14.60 15.91 8.65
CA ALA A 189 13.75 16.40 7.58
C ALA A 189 12.39 15.70 7.60
N ARG A 190 11.37 16.40 7.11
CA ARG A 190 10.01 15.89 6.93
C ARG A 190 9.51 16.30 5.56
N PHE A 191 8.90 15.37 4.85
CA PHE A 191 8.31 15.63 3.55
C PHE A 191 7.00 14.88 3.37
N LEU A 192 5.96 15.59 2.98
CA LEU A 192 4.68 15.00 2.60
C LEU A 192 4.73 14.62 1.12
N LEU A 193 4.46 13.36 0.82
CA LEU A 193 4.41 12.89 -0.55
C LEU A 193 3.27 13.57 -1.29
N PRO A 194 3.50 14.01 -2.54
CA PRO A 194 2.42 14.51 -3.37
C PRO A 194 1.46 13.37 -3.72
N ASP A 195 0.17 13.69 -3.76
CA ASP A 195 -0.88 12.71 -4.01
C ASP A 195 -0.92 12.24 -5.46
N THR A 196 -0.35 13.02 -6.38
CA THR A 196 -0.21 12.72 -7.80
C THR A 196 1.22 12.94 -8.27
N GLN A 197 1.56 12.36 -9.40
CA GLN A 197 2.83 12.55 -10.11
C GLN A 197 2.63 13.37 -11.39
N SER A 198 3.64 13.42 -12.25
CA SER A 198 3.47 14.01 -13.58
C SER A 198 2.37 13.28 -14.37
N PRO A 199 1.63 13.98 -15.26
CA PRO A 199 0.58 13.35 -16.06
C PRO A 199 1.06 12.11 -16.82
N ARG A 200 2.30 12.14 -17.31
CA ARG A 200 2.93 10.99 -17.99
C ARG A 200 3.07 9.79 -17.06
N ALA A 201 3.61 9.98 -15.86
CA ALA A 201 3.74 8.91 -14.88
C ALA A 201 2.37 8.32 -14.49
N GLU A 202 1.35 9.16 -14.32
CA GLU A 202 -0.01 8.70 -14.03
C GLU A 202 -0.60 7.84 -15.16
N VAL A 203 -0.33 8.19 -16.42
CA VAL A 203 -0.70 7.38 -17.58
C VAL A 203 0.10 6.07 -17.62
N ASP A 204 1.40 6.13 -17.33
CA ASP A 204 2.27 4.95 -17.30
C ASP A 204 1.80 3.93 -16.24
N TYR A 205 1.38 4.38 -15.05
CA TYR A 205 0.79 3.50 -14.04
C TYR A 205 -0.52 2.87 -14.52
N LEU A 206 -1.37 3.64 -15.20
CA LEU A 206 -2.62 3.12 -15.74
C LEU A 206 -2.36 2.06 -16.81
N ILE A 207 -1.41 2.29 -17.73
CA ILE A 207 -1.01 1.32 -18.75
C ILE A 207 -0.51 0.03 -18.10
N GLN A 208 0.32 0.13 -17.06
CA GLN A 208 0.80 -1.01 -16.28
C GLN A 208 -0.35 -1.83 -15.68
N MET A 209 -1.32 -1.18 -15.02
CA MET A 209 -2.48 -1.88 -14.45
C MET A 209 -3.42 -2.46 -15.53
N LEU A 210 -3.51 -1.84 -16.70
CA LEU A 210 -4.25 -2.38 -17.85
C LEU A 210 -3.57 -3.62 -18.45
N ARG A 211 -2.23 -3.65 -18.53
CA ARG A 211 -1.48 -4.86 -18.93
C ARG A 211 -1.71 -6.01 -17.95
N LEU A 212 -1.64 -5.72 -16.65
CA LEU A 212 -1.98 -6.69 -15.61
C LEU A 212 -3.42 -7.20 -15.76
N ARG A 213 -4.37 -6.31 -16.08
CA ARG A 213 -5.76 -6.69 -16.34
C ARG A 213 -5.87 -7.68 -17.50
N ILE A 214 -5.20 -7.41 -18.62
CA ILE A 214 -5.20 -8.30 -19.80
C ILE A 214 -4.60 -9.66 -19.44
N TYR A 215 -3.47 -9.67 -18.72
CA TYR A 215 -2.84 -10.88 -18.21
C TYR A 215 -3.82 -11.73 -17.38
N LEU A 216 -4.48 -11.12 -16.38
CA LEU A 216 -5.42 -11.81 -15.50
C LEU A 216 -6.66 -12.33 -16.24
N ARG A 217 -7.18 -11.60 -17.25
CA ARG A 217 -8.27 -12.09 -18.10
C ARG A 217 -7.85 -13.28 -18.97
N THR A 218 -6.61 -13.26 -19.44
CA THR A 218 -6.04 -14.37 -20.22
C THR A 218 -5.87 -15.61 -19.36
N LEU A 219 -5.40 -15.45 -18.11
CA LEU A 219 -5.38 -16.54 -17.13
C LEU A 219 -6.80 -17.07 -16.85
N ALA A 220 -7.76 -16.18 -16.61
CA ALA A 220 -9.15 -16.55 -16.32
C ALA A 220 -9.81 -17.33 -17.48
N ALA A 221 -9.47 -17.01 -18.73
CA ALA A 221 -10.01 -17.73 -19.89
C ALA A 221 -9.51 -19.17 -19.99
N LYS A 222 -8.31 -19.46 -19.46
CA LYS A 222 -7.65 -20.77 -19.49
C LYS A 222 -7.85 -21.58 -18.20
N GLU A 223 -8.42 -20.98 -17.16
CA GLU A 223 -8.54 -21.59 -15.84
C GLU A 223 -9.76 -22.53 -15.76
N PRO A 224 -9.56 -23.86 -15.62
CA PRO A 224 -10.66 -24.82 -15.55
C PRO A 224 -11.39 -24.77 -14.22
N VAL A 225 -10.74 -24.37 -13.12
CA VAL A 225 -11.34 -24.36 -11.78
C VAL A 225 -12.25 -23.13 -11.63
N PRO A 226 -13.59 -23.29 -11.49
CA PRO A 226 -14.52 -22.14 -11.49
C PRO A 226 -14.21 -21.10 -10.41
N TYR A 227 -13.82 -21.56 -9.23
CA TYR A 227 -13.40 -20.70 -8.12
C TYR A 227 -12.19 -19.83 -8.47
N ARG A 228 -11.11 -20.42 -9.00
CA ARG A 228 -9.90 -19.68 -9.40
C ARG A 228 -10.19 -18.72 -10.55
N ARG A 229 -11.05 -19.14 -11.49
CA ARG A 229 -11.51 -18.27 -12.58
C ARG A 229 -12.23 -17.02 -12.06
N ARG A 230 -13.13 -17.17 -11.09
CA ARG A 230 -13.79 -16.03 -10.41
C ARG A 230 -12.77 -15.14 -9.72
N LEU A 231 -11.80 -15.73 -9.02
CA LEU A 231 -10.72 -14.98 -8.36
C LEU A 231 -9.94 -14.14 -9.38
N TYR A 232 -9.48 -14.72 -10.49
CA TYR A 232 -8.72 -13.98 -11.51
C TYR A 232 -9.53 -12.85 -12.14
N LEU A 233 -10.81 -13.09 -12.41
CA LEU A 233 -11.72 -12.05 -12.91
C LEU A 233 -11.90 -10.93 -11.89
N LYS A 234 -12.01 -11.27 -10.60
CA LYS A 234 -12.15 -10.27 -9.53
C LYS A 234 -10.89 -9.42 -9.39
N VAL A 235 -9.72 -10.06 -9.36
CA VAL A 235 -8.43 -9.34 -9.30
C VAL A 235 -8.25 -8.48 -10.56
N SER A 236 -8.68 -8.96 -11.73
CA SER A 236 -8.68 -8.20 -12.98
C SER A 236 -9.57 -6.95 -12.93
N GLU A 237 -10.69 -6.99 -12.22
CA GLU A 237 -11.56 -5.84 -12.01
C GLU A 237 -10.89 -4.84 -11.06
N LEU A 238 -10.32 -5.35 -9.96
CA LEU A 238 -9.75 -4.53 -8.90
C LEU A 238 -8.37 -3.94 -9.24
N SER A 239 -7.65 -4.52 -10.20
CA SER A 239 -6.31 -4.06 -10.57
C SER A 239 -6.31 -2.63 -11.11
N VAL A 240 -7.32 -2.23 -11.88
CA VAL A 240 -7.39 -0.89 -12.46
C VAL A 240 -7.95 0.17 -11.50
N LEU A 241 -8.19 -0.20 -10.24
CA LEU A 241 -8.71 0.73 -9.25
C LEU A 241 -7.58 1.58 -8.60
N THR A 242 -7.99 2.71 -8.06
CA THR A 242 -7.12 3.73 -7.45
C THR A 242 -6.07 3.18 -6.46
N PRO A 243 -6.37 2.20 -5.58
CA PRO A 243 -5.37 1.71 -4.62
C PRO A 243 -4.13 1.08 -5.27
N GLY A 244 -4.29 0.37 -6.38
CA GLY A 244 -3.15 -0.20 -7.11
C GLY A 244 -2.26 0.89 -7.72
N LEU A 245 -2.89 1.90 -8.34
CA LEU A 245 -2.18 3.07 -8.88
C LEU A 245 -1.43 3.85 -7.79
N GLN A 246 -2.02 3.99 -6.61
CA GLN A 246 -1.36 4.64 -5.46
C GLN A 246 -0.11 3.88 -5.00
N ASN A 247 -0.12 2.54 -5.07
CA ASN A 247 1.04 1.74 -4.70
C ASN A 247 2.17 1.86 -5.74
N LEU A 248 1.84 1.85 -7.05
CA LEU A 248 2.83 2.13 -8.10
C LEU A 248 3.40 3.55 -7.99
N ARG A 249 2.58 4.53 -7.61
CA ARG A 249 3.02 5.90 -7.33
C ARG A 249 4.00 5.94 -6.16
N LEU A 250 3.63 5.33 -5.04
CA LEU A 250 4.46 5.28 -3.84
C LEU A 250 5.81 4.63 -4.13
N HIS A 251 5.80 3.54 -4.90
CA HIS A 251 7.00 2.86 -5.35
C HIS A 251 7.97 3.80 -6.06
N GLN A 252 7.51 4.49 -7.10
CA GLN A 252 8.34 5.41 -7.85
C GLN A 252 8.82 6.59 -6.97
N GLN A 253 7.97 7.07 -6.06
CA GLN A 253 8.33 8.12 -5.11
C GLN A 253 9.44 7.70 -4.16
N VAL A 254 9.32 6.53 -3.54
CA VAL A 254 10.34 5.97 -2.64
C VAL A 254 11.62 5.67 -3.40
N GLN A 255 11.53 5.07 -4.59
CA GLN A 255 12.69 4.81 -5.44
C GLN A 255 13.43 6.12 -5.76
N THR A 256 12.70 7.18 -6.09
CA THR A 256 13.27 8.50 -6.38
C THR A 256 13.96 9.10 -5.16
N VAL A 257 13.31 9.04 -3.99
CA VAL A 257 13.89 9.49 -2.72
C VAL A 257 15.17 8.72 -2.42
N CYS A 258 15.15 7.40 -2.55
CA CYS A 258 16.28 6.54 -2.24
C CYS A 258 17.44 6.74 -3.23
N ARG A 259 17.17 6.94 -4.53
CA ARG A 259 18.23 7.28 -5.51
C ARG A 259 18.92 8.60 -5.19
N LYS A 260 18.16 9.60 -4.74
CA LYS A 260 18.70 10.93 -4.46
C LYS A 260 19.42 10.99 -3.11
N LEU A 261 18.89 10.35 -2.08
CA LEU A 261 19.42 10.46 -0.72
C LEU A 261 20.27 9.26 -0.27
N SER A 262 20.29 8.18 -1.05
CA SER A 262 21.07 6.96 -0.81
C SER A 262 21.06 6.49 0.64
N PRO A 263 19.87 6.22 1.22
CA PRO A 263 19.78 5.80 2.62
C PRO A 263 20.37 4.42 2.84
N SER A 264 20.96 4.23 4.01
CA SER A 264 21.40 2.92 4.49
C SER A 264 20.23 2.12 5.04
N VAL A 265 19.20 2.80 5.57
CA VAL A 265 18.02 2.18 6.17
C VAL A 265 16.74 2.80 5.60
N VAL A 266 15.78 1.96 5.24
CA VAL A 266 14.39 2.35 4.97
C VAL A 266 13.48 1.61 5.92
N MET A 267 12.70 2.34 6.71
CA MET A 267 11.77 1.78 7.70
C MET A 267 10.35 2.20 7.38
N THR A 268 9.39 1.30 7.58
CA THR A 268 7.97 1.63 7.55
C THR A 268 7.18 0.69 8.45
N LEU A 269 5.87 0.89 8.55
CA LEU A 269 4.98 -0.01 9.29
C LEU A 269 4.94 -1.39 8.64
N TYR A 270 4.59 -2.41 9.43
CA TYR A 270 4.33 -3.75 8.93
C TYR A 270 3.00 -4.29 9.46
N GLU A 271 1.98 -4.15 8.63
CA GLU A 271 0.60 -4.56 8.89
C GLU A 271 0.10 -5.57 7.85
N GLY A 272 0.94 -5.91 6.86
CA GLY A 272 0.63 -6.86 5.79
C GLY A 272 0.01 -6.22 4.56
N HIS A 273 0.14 -4.91 4.39
CA HIS A 273 -0.46 -4.19 3.26
C HIS A 273 0.47 -4.16 2.04
N ALA A 274 -0.14 -4.15 0.85
CA ALA A 274 0.59 -4.07 -0.43
C ALA A 274 1.56 -2.88 -0.50
N TRP A 275 1.17 -1.73 0.04
CA TRP A 275 1.96 -0.51 -0.08
C TRP A 275 3.31 -0.61 0.64
N GLU A 276 3.39 -1.31 1.77
CA GLU A 276 4.61 -1.48 2.59
C GLU A 276 5.66 -2.22 1.75
N ARG A 277 5.19 -3.23 1.03
CA ARG A 277 6.00 -4.04 0.12
C ARG A 277 6.58 -3.23 -1.03
N PHE A 278 5.83 -2.24 -1.54
CA PHE A 278 6.34 -1.31 -2.56
C PHE A 278 7.27 -0.23 -2.00
N VAL A 279 7.23 0.06 -0.70
CA VAL A 279 8.27 0.87 -0.05
C VAL A 279 9.60 0.13 -0.10
N TRP A 280 9.64 -1.12 0.35
CA TRP A 280 10.88 -1.91 0.36
C TRP A 280 11.39 -2.24 -1.04
N HIS A 281 10.49 -2.66 -1.95
CA HIS A 281 10.88 -2.93 -3.33
C HIS A 281 11.44 -1.68 -4.02
N GLY A 282 10.80 -0.52 -3.86
CA GLY A 282 11.28 0.73 -4.43
C GLY A 282 12.62 1.18 -3.86
N ALA A 283 12.84 0.96 -2.56
CA ALA A 283 14.13 1.22 -1.91
C ALA A 283 15.24 0.31 -2.46
N ARG A 284 14.98 -0.99 -2.61
CA ARG A 284 15.97 -1.95 -3.11
C ARG A 284 16.28 -1.79 -4.59
N GLU A 285 15.29 -1.43 -5.40
CA GLU A 285 15.54 -1.07 -6.80
C GLU A 285 16.43 0.17 -6.94
N ALA A 286 16.38 1.09 -5.97
CA ALA A 286 17.26 2.25 -5.94
C ALA A 286 18.67 1.88 -5.43
N ASN A 287 18.74 1.08 -4.37
CA ASN A 287 19.99 0.59 -3.80
C ASN A 287 19.76 -0.79 -3.13
N PRO A 288 20.27 -1.89 -3.72
CA PRO A 288 20.08 -3.24 -3.19
C PRO A 288 20.67 -3.47 -1.79
N GLN A 289 21.60 -2.63 -1.35
CA GLN A 289 22.24 -2.70 -0.02
C GLN A 289 21.44 -1.99 1.08
N THR A 290 20.31 -1.37 0.73
CA THR A 290 19.45 -0.69 1.71
C THR A 290 18.84 -1.72 2.65
N LEU A 291 19.05 -1.54 3.96
CA LEU A 291 18.39 -2.34 4.99
C LEU A 291 16.92 -1.91 5.12
N CYS A 292 16.01 -2.81 4.83
CA CYS A 292 14.57 -2.60 4.92
C CYS A 292 14.03 -3.11 6.25
N ILE A 293 13.40 -2.24 7.04
CA ILE A 293 12.85 -2.58 8.36
C ILE A 293 11.33 -2.43 8.35
N GLY A 294 10.63 -3.44 8.86
CA GLY A 294 9.19 -3.40 9.11
C GLY A 294 8.90 -3.23 10.60
N TYR A 295 8.14 -2.21 10.97
CA TYR A 295 7.70 -1.98 12.35
C TYR A 295 6.27 -2.49 12.55
N GLN A 296 6.13 -3.61 13.24
CA GLN A 296 4.82 -4.18 13.57
C GLN A 296 4.13 -3.28 14.60
N HIS A 297 3.03 -2.65 14.19
CA HIS A 297 2.23 -1.76 15.05
C HIS A 297 0.79 -2.28 15.28
N THR A 298 0.33 -3.24 14.48
CA THR A 298 -1.04 -3.76 14.54
C THR A 298 -1.19 -4.97 15.47
N ILE A 299 -2.40 -5.26 15.94
CA ILE A 299 -2.67 -6.46 16.75
C ILE A 299 -2.50 -7.72 15.89
N LEU A 300 -1.69 -8.67 16.37
CA LEU A 300 -1.50 -9.94 15.69
C LEU A 300 -2.56 -10.95 16.08
N ARG A 301 -3.16 -11.58 15.07
CA ARG A 301 -4.11 -12.67 15.22
C ARG A 301 -3.46 -13.98 14.78
N LYS A 302 -4.10 -15.09 15.13
CA LYS A 302 -3.66 -16.43 14.69
C LYS A 302 -3.49 -16.46 13.17
N ASN A 303 -4.47 -15.93 12.44
CA ASN A 303 -4.50 -15.92 10.98
C ASN A 303 -4.23 -14.53 10.39
N SER A 304 -3.24 -13.77 10.90
CA SER A 304 -2.75 -12.54 10.25
C SER A 304 -1.96 -12.82 8.96
N HIS A 305 -2.60 -13.40 7.95
CA HIS A 305 -1.95 -14.00 6.77
C HIS A 305 -0.98 -13.09 6.04
N ALA A 306 -1.40 -11.91 5.56
CA ALA A 306 -0.53 -11.11 4.69
C ALA A 306 0.75 -10.58 5.34
N MET A 307 0.77 -10.46 6.67
CA MET A 307 1.94 -10.05 7.45
C MET A 307 2.79 -11.25 7.87
N LYS A 308 2.22 -12.45 7.96
CA LYS A 308 2.95 -13.70 8.19
C LYS A 308 3.56 -14.28 6.90
N ARG A 309 2.93 -13.97 5.76
CA ARG A 309 3.35 -14.43 4.44
C ARG A 309 4.55 -13.63 3.91
N GLY A 310 5.69 -14.30 3.73
CA GLY A 310 6.74 -13.84 2.83
C GLY A 310 6.32 -13.95 1.36
N LEU A 311 6.75 -13.02 0.51
CA LEU A 311 6.59 -13.16 -0.95
C LEU A 311 7.81 -13.81 -1.61
N HIS A 312 8.95 -13.87 -0.93
CA HIS A 312 10.09 -14.69 -1.34
C HIS A 312 9.77 -16.21 -1.27
N PRO A 313 10.24 -17.06 -2.21
CA PRO A 313 11.06 -16.74 -3.38
C PRO A 313 10.27 -16.24 -4.60
N GLY A 314 8.95 -16.35 -4.61
CA GLY A 314 8.10 -15.99 -5.74
C GLY A 314 8.27 -14.55 -6.22
N ARG A 315 8.56 -13.62 -5.30
CA ARG A 315 8.95 -12.22 -5.59
C ARG A 315 10.02 -11.74 -4.62
N LYS A 316 11.20 -11.42 -5.16
CA LYS A 316 12.32 -10.90 -4.36
C LYS A 316 12.14 -9.40 -4.05
N GLY A 317 12.59 -8.98 -2.88
CA GLY A 317 12.69 -7.57 -2.49
C GLY A 317 11.40 -6.91 -1.98
N TYR A 318 10.31 -7.67 -1.80
CA TYR A 318 9.03 -7.16 -1.29
C TYR A 318 8.79 -7.41 0.20
N ASP A 319 9.75 -8.05 0.87
CA ASP A 319 9.73 -8.34 2.30
C ASP A 319 10.83 -7.49 2.99
N PRO A 320 10.64 -7.11 4.26
CA PRO A 320 11.70 -6.45 5.03
C PRO A 320 12.82 -7.44 5.40
N ASP A 321 14.03 -6.92 5.64
CA ASP A 321 15.15 -7.71 6.17
C ASP A 321 15.00 -7.97 7.67
N VAL A 322 14.43 -7.00 8.40
CA VAL A 322 14.29 -7.04 9.86
C VAL A 322 12.89 -6.58 10.25
N LEU A 323 12.33 -7.27 11.25
CA LEU A 323 11.04 -6.91 11.86
C LEU A 323 11.25 -6.41 13.28
N PHE A 324 10.70 -5.23 13.58
CA PHE A 324 10.59 -4.71 14.93
C PHE A 324 9.20 -5.03 15.46
N ALA A 325 9.13 -5.93 16.43
CA ALA A 325 7.90 -6.31 17.12
C ALA A 325 7.68 -5.46 18.38
N LEU A 326 6.42 -5.26 18.76
CA LEU A 326 6.07 -4.53 20.01
C LEU A 326 6.50 -5.27 21.29
N GLY A 327 6.67 -6.59 21.21
CA GLY A 327 7.15 -7.39 22.34
C GLY A 327 7.34 -8.86 22.00
N GLU A 328 7.80 -9.62 23.00
CA GLU A 328 8.22 -11.02 22.85
C GLU A 328 7.13 -11.95 22.33
N ILE A 329 5.86 -11.68 22.65
CA ILE A 329 4.74 -12.51 22.18
C ILE A 329 4.53 -12.29 20.68
N THR A 330 4.46 -11.03 20.22
CA THR A 330 4.26 -10.74 18.79
C THR A 330 5.48 -11.13 17.96
N HIS A 331 6.68 -11.01 18.54
CA HIS A 331 7.91 -11.54 17.96
C HIS A 331 7.81 -13.05 17.68
N ARG A 332 7.52 -13.86 18.70
CA ARG A 332 7.34 -15.31 18.54
C ARG A 332 6.23 -15.68 17.55
N MET A 333 5.15 -14.90 17.49
CA MET A 333 4.08 -15.13 16.51
C MET A 333 4.52 -14.91 15.07
N LEU A 334 5.46 -13.99 14.83
CA LEU A 334 6.03 -13.68 13.51
C LEU A 334 7.16 -14.64 13.13
N GLU A 335 7.99 -15.07 14.08
CA GLU A 335 9.06 -16.06 13.82
C GLU A 335 8.51 -17.43 13.42
N ASN A 336 7.37 -17.84 14.01
CA ASN A 336 6.75 -19.14 13.73
C ASN A 336 5.83 -19.13 12.50
N SER A 337 5.99 -18.16 11.59
CA SER A 337 5.09 -17.93 10.44
C SER A 337 5.56 -18.53 9.13
#